data_AF-A0A1H6YNE0-F1
#
_entry.id   AF-A0A1H6YNE0-F1
#
_cell.length_a   1.000
_cell.length_b   1.000
_cell.length_c   1.000
_cell.angle_alpha   90.00
_cell.angle_beta   90.00
_cell.angle_gamma   90.00
#
_symmetry.space_group_name_H-M   'P 1'
#
loop_
_entity.id
_entity.type
_entity.pdbx_description
1 polymer ?
#
loop_
_entity_poly.entity_id
_entity_poly.type
_entity_poly.pdbx_seq_one_letter_code
_entity_poly.pdbx_strand_id
1 'polypeptide(L)'
;MSKRFVILSIATVLWLTGCASNPWSDIPPQEADEWKGIGVAAQSANLFRQSGFTPTDIKPWVQSGIQSPDTIMSWHREGFTPQETAKWQAKGFTLPRAIELRKQGLTVQ
;
A
#
# COMPACT_ATOMS: atom_id res chain seq x y z
N MET A 1 -66.34 25.15 -7.03
CA MET A 1 -65.89 26.46 -6.52
C MET A 1 -64.78 26.20 -5.52
N SER A 2 -63.57 26.73 -5.78
CA SER A 2 -62.56 27.21 -4.79
C SER A 2 -62.03 26.22 -3.71
N LYS A 3 -60.72 26.03 -3.41
CA LYS A 3 -59.45 26.75 -3.62
C LYS A 3 -58.26 25.75 -3.48
N ARG A 4 -57.09 26.19 -3.98
CA ARG A 4 -55.78 25.52 -4.05
C ARG A 4 -55.06 25.38 -2.70
N PHE A 5 -53.83 24.85 -2.77
CA PHE A 5 -52.72 24.78 -1.79
C PHE A 5 -52.60 23.38 -1.12
N VAL A 6 -51.45 22.69 -1.00
CA VAL A 6 -50.05 23.12 -1.08
C VAL A 6 -49.08 21.92 -0.93
N ILE A 7 -47.87 22.05 -1.49
CA ILE A 7 -46.57 21.45 -1.09
C ILE A 7 -46.27 19.97 -1.42
N LEU A 8 -45.56 19.82 -2.54
CA LEU A 8 -44.25 19.14 -2.70
C LEU A 8 -43.74 18.35 -1.47
N SER A 9 -44.03 17.04 -1.39
CA SER A 9 -43.33 16.15 -0.46
C SER A 9 -42.06 15.65 -1.14
N ILE A 10 -41.01 16.44 -0.94
CA ILE A 10 -39.64 16.21 -1.36
C ILE A 10 -39.18 14.85 -0.84
N ALA A 11 -38.70 14.01 -1.75
CA ALA A 11 -37.96 12.80 -1.41
C ALA A 11 -36.83 13.17 -0.45
N THR A 12 -36.95 12.77 0.82
CA THR A 12 -35.86 12.85 1.78
C THR A 12 -34.83 11.78 1.40
N VAL A 13 -34.00 12.09 0.40
CA VAL A 13 -32.71 11.44 0.23
C VAL A 13 -31.88 11.90 1.43
N LEU A 14 -31.74 11.04 2.44
CA LEU A 14 -30.76 11.25 3.49
C LEU A 14 -29.38 11.28 2.83
N TRP A 15 -28.78 12.46 2.80
CA TRP A 15 -27.41 12.69 2.38
C TRP A 15 -26.50 11.99 3.40
N LEU A 16 -26.12 10.74 3.12
CA LEU A 16 -25.04 10.06 3.84
C LEU A 16 -23.70 10.67 3.39
N THR A 17 -23.45 11.94 3.71
CA THR A 17 -22.09 12.47 3.69
C THR A 17 -21.38 11.95 4.93
N GLY A 18 -20.96 10.69 4.88
CA GLY A 18 -19.96 10.19 5.82
C GLY A 18 -18.67 10.99 5.59
N CYS A 19 -18.20 11.71 6.61
CA CYS A 19 -16.91 12.35 6.56
C CYS A 19 -15.84 11.27 6.34
N ALA A 20 -15.21 11.22 5.16
CA ALA A 20 -14.02 10.41 4.97
C ALA A 20 -12.91 10.99 5.85
N SER A 21 -12.46 10.26 6.87
CA SER A 21 -11.31 10.66 7.68
C SER A 21 -10.06 10.77 6.81
N ASN A 22 -9.21 11.77 7.07
CA ASN A 22 -7.92 11.89 6.39
C ASN A 22 -7.08 10.64 6.70
N PRO A 23 -6.75 9.78 5.71
CA PRO A 23 -6.04 8.53 5.96
C PRO A 23 -4.58 8.74 6.41
N TRP A 24 -4.07 9.98 6.33
CA TRP A 24 -2.73 10.38 6.74
C TRP A 24 -2.68 11.02 8.14
N SER A 25 -3.76 10.99 8.92
CA SER A 25 -3.84 11.69 10.23
C SER A 25 -2.73 11.30 11.22
N ASP A 26 -2.22 10.07 11.10
CA ASP A 26 -1.28 9.49 12.07
C ASP A 26 0.19 9.54 11.58
N ILE A 27 0.44 10.18 10.43
CA ILE A 27 1.75 10.31 9.80
C ILE A 27 2.12 11.81 9.76
N PRO A 28 3.31 12.23 10.25
CA PRO A 28 3.77 13.61 10.14
C PRO A 28 3.67 14.12 8.69
N PRO A 29 3.22 15.37 8.44
CA PRO A 29 2.95 15.84 7.08
C PRO A 29 4.12 15.70 6.10
N GLN A 30 5.34 16.01 6.55
CA GLN A 30 6.55 15.85 5.74
C GLN A 30 6.79 14.38 5.36
N GLU A 31 6.68 13.46 6.33
CA GLU A 31 6.83 12.03 6.09
C GLU A 31 5.71 11.50 5.16
N ALA A 32 4.48 12.00 5.33
CA ALA A 32 3.36 11.66 4.47
C ALA A 32 3.61 12.06 3.01
N ASP A 33 4.23 13.23 2.78
CA ASP A 33 4.57 13.68 1.43
C ASP A 33 5.69 12.85 0.79
N GLU A 34 6.63 12.32 1.58
CA GLU A 34 7.63 11.37 1.11
C GLU A 34 6.99 10.03 0.70
N TRP A 35 6.10 9.47 1.53
CA TRP A 35 5.34 8.26 1.21
C TRP A 35 4.48 8.43 -0.05
N LYS A 36 3.77 9.55 -0.17
CA LYS A 36 2.99 9.90 -1.39
C LYS A 36 3.90 10.06 -2.61
N GLY A 37 5.06 10.70 -2.44
CA GLY A 37 6.03 10.94 -3.51
C GLY A 37 6.58 9.66 -4.12
N ILE A 38 6.59 8.55 -3.37
CA ILE A 38 6.96 7.22 -3.86
C ILE A 38 5.74 6.35 -4.20
N GLY A 39 4.52 6.91 -4.21
CA GLY A 39 3.31 6.20 -4.62
C GLY A 39 2.76 5.19 -3.60
N VAL A 40 3.15 5.29 -2.33
CA VAL A 40 2.67 4.38 -1.27
C VAL A 40 1.40 4.94 -0.63
N ALA A 41 0.36 4.12 -0.53
CA ALA A 41 -0.89 4.49 0.14
C ALA A 41 -0.71 4.57 1.66
N ALA A 42 -1.50 5.43 2.33
CA ALA A 42 -1.37 5.67 3.77
C ALA A 42 -1.46 4.40 4.64
N GLN A 43 -2.32 3.45 4.25
CA GLN A 43 -2.43 2.15 4.94
C GLN A 43 -1.11 1.37 4.88
N SER A 44 -0.51 1.25 3.69
CA SER A 44 0.79 0.59 3.51
C SER A 44 1.91 1.35 4.23
N ALA A 45 1.91 2.69 4.15
CA ALA A 45 2.87 3.52 4.88
C ALA A 45 2.81 3.25 6.39
N ASN A 46 1.62 3.16 6.98
CA ASN A 46 1.48 2.79 8.41
C ASN A 46 2.04 1.41 8.72
N LEU A 47 1.80 0.40 7.87
CA LEU A 47 2.38 -0.95 8.05
C LEU A 47 3.91 -0.92 7.99
N PHE A 48 4.48 -0.18 7.04
CA PHE A 48 5.93 0.01 6.93
C PHE A 48 6.51 0.69 8.16
N ARG A 49 5.91 1.80 8.60
CA ARG A 49 6.33 2.55 9.81
C ARG A 49 6.28 1.69 11.06
N GLN A 50 5.20 0.94 11.27
CA GLN A 50 5.07 0.01 12.40
C GLN A 50 6.13 -1.10 12.38
N SER A 51 6.62 -1.44 11.19
CA SER A 51 7.70 -2.42 10.99
C SER A 51 9.09 -1.80 10.96
N GLY A 52 9.22 -0.49 11.24
CA GLY A 52 10.49 0.24 11.30
C GLY A 52 11.07 0.67 9.96
N PHE A 53 10.31 0.58 8.87
CA PHE A 53 10.74 1.02 7.54
C PHE A 53 10.43 2.50 7.31
N THR A 54 11.30 3.15 6.56
CA THR A 54 11.18 4.54 6.09
C THR A 54 10.79 4.60 4.61
N PRO A 55 10.35 5.75 4.08
CA PRO A 55 10.16 5.93 2.63
C PRO A 55 11.41 5.58 1.82
N THR A 56 12.61 5.87 2.35
CA THR A 56 13.89 5.56 1.71
C THR A 56 14.11 4.06 1.55
N ASP A 57 13.76 3.26 2.56
CA ASP A 57 13.89 1.81 2.50
C ASP A 57 12.95 1.19 1.45
N ILE A 58 11.75 1.78 1.27
CA ILE A 58 10.68 1.24 0.43
C ILE A 58 10.77 1.69 -1.02
N LYS A 59 11.32 2.88 -1.29
CA LYS A 59 11.44 3.44 -2.64
C LYS A 59 12.04 2.45 -3.67
N PRO A 60 13.14 1.72 -3.38
CA PRO A 60 13.70 0.75 -4.31
C PRO A 60 12.77 -0.44 -4.63
N TRP A 61 11.93 -0.84 -3.67
CA TRP A 61 10.93 -1.89 -3.85
C TRP A 61 9.83 -1.45 -4.80
N VAL A 62 9.29 -0.25 -4.59
CA VAL A 62 8.28 0.33 -5.47
C VAL A 62 8.82 0.52 -6.89
N GLN A 63 10.06 1.00 -7.02
CA GLN A 63 10.75 1.12 -8.31
C GLN A 63 10.97 -0.23 -9.01
N SER A 64 11.04 -1.32 -8.25
CA SER A 64 11.12 -2.69 -8.77
C SER A 64 9.73 -3.30 -9.04
N GLY A 65 8.65 -2.52 -8.92
CA GLY A 65 7.28 -2.96 -9.13
C GLY A 65 6.66 -3.71 -7.95
N ILE A 66 7.32 -3.75 -6.80
CA ILE A 66 6.87 -4.49 -5.62
C ILE A 66 6.31 -3.49 -4.62
N GLN A 67 5.01 -3.60 -4.33
CA GLN A 67 4.31 -2.65 -3.43
C GLN A 67 3.63 -3.31 -2.23
N SER A 68 3.48 -4.64 -2.25
CA SER A 68 2.85 -5.40 -1.15
C SER A 68 3.72 -5.32 0.10
N PRO A 69 3.22 -4.77 1.23
CA PRO A 69 3.96 -4.72 2.48
C PRO A 69 4.43 -6.10 2.95
N ASP A 70 3.55 -7.10 2.89
CA ASP A 70 3.87 -8.48 3.26
C ASP A 70 5.02 -9.04 2.42
N THR A 71 5.00 -8.78 1.10
CA THR A 71 6.07 -9.21 0.20
C THR A 71 7.38 -8.51 0.55
N ILE A 72 7.37 -7.18 0.64
CA ILE A 72 8.59 -6.41 0.92
C ILE A 72 9.20 -6.84 2.26
N MET A 73 8.40 -6.87 3.32
CA MET A 73 8.89 -7.19 4.66
C MET A 73 9.39 -8.64 4.77
N SER A 74 8.69 -9.61 4.17
CA SER A 74 9.10 -11.01 4.23
C SER A 74 10.39 -11.28 3.44
N TRP A 75 10.51 -10.75 2.23
CA TRP A 75 11.71 -10.92 1.41
C TRP A 75 12.90 -10.13 1.96
N HIS A 76 12.68 -8.91 2.45
CA HIS A 76 13.71 -8.11 3.10
C HIS A 76 14.26 -8.81 4.36
N ARG A 77 13.39 -9.40 5.19
CA ARG A 77 13.81 -10.15 6.40
C ARG A 77 14.74 -11.32 6.06
N GLU A 78 14.54 -11.93 4.90
CA GLU A 78 15.37 -13.03 4.39
C GLU A 78 16.62 -12.52 3.63
N GLY A 79 16.87 -11.21 3.64
CA GLY A 79 18.04 -10.58 3.04
C GLY A 79 18.00 -10.53 1.52
N PHE A 80 16.83 -10.64 0.90
CA PHE A 80 16.69 -10.40 -0.53
C PHE A 80 16.60 -8.90 -0.82
N THR A 81 17.27 -8.50 -1.90
CA THR A 81 17.12 -7.16 -2.47
C THR A 81 15.82 -7.03 -3.28
N PRO A 82 15.35 -5.79 -3.54
CA PRO A 82 14.25 -5.55 -4.47
C PRO A 82 14.47 -6.19 -5.85
N GLN A 83 15.68 -6.08 -6.39
CA GLN A 83 16.03 -6.58 -7.71
C GLN A 83 15.99 -8.11 -7.77
N GLU A 84 16.56 -8.79 -6.77
CA GLU A 84 16.48 -10.25 -6.69
C GLU A 84 15.03 -10.71 -6.54
N THR A 85 14.27 -10.06 -5.67
CA THR A 85 12.85 -10.38 -5.44
C THR A 85 12.06 -10.27 -6.74
N ALA A 86 12.21 -9.17 -7.48
CA ALA A 86 11.53 -8.96 -8.75
C ALA A 86 11.86 -10.07 -9.76
N LYS A 87 13.14 -10.48 -9.85
CA LYS A 87 13.56 -11.57 -10.72
C LYS A 87 12.98 -12.92 -10.32
N TRP A 88 12.97 -13.25 -9.02
CA TRP A 88 12.38 -14.50 -8.53
C TRP A 88 10.87 -14.53 -8.80
N GLN A 89 10.16 -13.45 -8.51
CA GLN A 89 8.72 -13.34 -8.75
C GLN A 89 8.38 -13.37 -10.25
N ALA A 90 9.19 -12.75 -11.11
CA ALA A 90 9.00 -12.81 -12.56
C ALA A 90 9.12 -14.25 -13.12
N LYS A 91 9.86 -15.13 -12.43
CA LYS A 91 9.95 -16.56 -12.76
C LYS A 91 8.89 -17.42 -12.03
N GLY A 92 7.96 -16.80 -11.32
CA GLY A 92 6.87 -17.48 -10.60
C GLY A 92 7.31 -18.15 -9.30
N PHE A 93 8.49 -17.80 -8.77
CA PHE A 93 8.97 -18.40 -7.52
C PHE A 93 8.44 -17.65 -6.29
N THR A 94 8.02 -18.43 -5.30
CA THR A 94 7.65 -17.94 -3.97
C THR A 94 8.89 -17.74 -3.09
N LEU A 95 8.76 -17.00 -1.99
CA LEU A 95 9.85 -16.79 -1.03
C LEU A 95 10.45 -18.11 -0.50
N PRO A 96 9.65 -19.10 -0.03
CA PRO A 96 10.21 -20.38 0.42
C PRO A 96 11.05 -21.08 -0.66
N ARG A 97 10.59 -21.02 -1.92
CA ARG A 97 11.32 -21.63 -3.03
C ARG A 97 12.59 -20.87 -3.38
N ALA A 98 12.57 -19.53 -3.35
CA ALA A 98 13.76 -18.72 -3.56
C ALA A 98 14.82 -18.96 -2.46
N ILE A 99 14.40 -19.09 -1.19
CA ILE A 99 15.29 -19.44 -0.07
C ILE A 99 15.94 -20.82 -0.29
N GLU A 100 15.14 -21.82 -0.67
CA GLU A 100 15.63 -23.18 -0.92
C GLU A 100 16.68 -23.19 -2.04
N LEU A 101 16.38 -22.53 -3.17
CA LEU A 101 17.31 -22.45 -4.30
C LEU A 101 18.59 -21.68 -3.94
N ARG A 102 18.48 -20.59 -3.18
CA ARG A 102 19.64 -19.83 -2.68
C ARG A 102 20.53 -20.67 -1.78
N LYS A 103 19.95 -21.53 -0.92
CA LYS A 103 20.70 -22.49 -0.08
C LYS A 103 21.46 -23.54 -0.90
N GLN A 104 20.99 -23.85 -2.11
CA GLN A 104 21.68 -24.72 -3.06
C GLN A 104 22.74 -23.98 -3.90
N GLY A 105 22.99 -22.70 -3.62
CA GLY A 105 23.93 -21.87 -4.37
C GLY A 105 23.38 -21.34 -5.70
N LEU A 106 22.08 -21.52 -5.97
CA LEU A 106 21.46 -21.01 -7.18
C LEU A 106 21.04 -19.56 -7.00
N THR A 107 21.43 -18.71 -7.94
CA THR A 107 21.03 -17.30 -8.00
C THR A 107 20.07 -17.07 -9.16
N VAL A 108 19.18 -16.09 -9.01
CA VAL A 108 18.28 -15.71 -10.10
C VAL A 108 18.99 -14.72 -11.02
N GLN A 109 19.22 -15.16 -12.26
CA GLN A 109 19.70 -14.29 -13.34
C GLN A 109 18.55 -13.53 -13.99
#